data_AF-A0A7D4UCW6-F1
#
_entry.id   AF-A0A7D4UCW6-F1
#
_cell.length_a   1.000
_cell.length_b   1.000
_cell.length_c   1.000
_cell.angle_alpha   90.00
_cell.angle_beta   90.00
_cell.angle_gamma   90.00
#
_symmetry.space_group_name_H-M   'P 1'
#
loop_
_entity.id
_entity.type
_entity.pdbx_description
1 polymer ?
#
loop_
_entity_poly.entity_id
_entity_poly.type
_entity_poly.pdbx_seq_one_letter_code
_entity_poly.pdbx_strand_id
1 'polypeptide(L)'
;MESLAALVAGIFVGIIALALADIVTAILYRRGKLKLWIAVVVNSIVGFVAIWGLSVFWTLAVPPLIGLVISSIILTWPKKKRAA
;
A
#
# COMPACT_ATOMS: atom_id res chain seq x y z
N MET A 1 -10.20 18.71 -22.70
CA MET A 1 -8.81 18.22 -22.44
C MET A 1 -8.46 18.37 -20.97
N GLU A 2 -8.61 19.55 -20.37
CA GLU A 2 -8.31 19.82 -18.94
C GLU A 2 -9.06 18.90 -17.96
N SER A 3 -10.37 18.71 -18.12
CA SER A 3 -11.18 17.85 -17.24
C SER A 3 -10.71 16.38 -17.22
N LEU A 4 -10.26 15.84 -18.35
CA LEU A 4 -9.76 14.46 -18.43
C LEU A 4 -8.39 14.35 -17.73
N ALA A 5 -7.50 15.33 -17.92
CA ALA A 5 -6.21 15.36 -17.26
C ALA A 5 -6.37 15.45 -15.73
N ALA A 6 -7.30 16.27 -15.25
CA ALA A 6 -7.62 16.37 -13.82
C ALA A 6 -8.14 15.04 -13.25
N LEU A 7 -9.01 14.34 -13.99
CA LEU A 7 -9.50 13.02 -13.59
C LEU A 7 -8.36 11.99 -13.50
N VAL A 8 -7.52 11.92 -14.53
CA VAL A 8 -6.37 10.99 -14.56
C VAL A 8 -5.39 11.29 -13.42
N ALA A 9 -5.08 12.57 -13.19
CA ALA A 9 -4.24 12.99 -12.07
C ALA A 9 -4.85 12.58 -10.72
N GLY A 10 -6.16 12.77 -10.54
CA GLY A 10 -6.87 12.34 -9.34
C GLY A 10 -6.77 10.84 -9.08
N ILE A 11 -6.88 10.01 -10.14
CA ILE A 11 -6.69 8.56 -10.05
C ILE A 11 -5.27 8.22 -9.58
N PHE A 12 -4.24 8.81 -10.20
CA PHE A 12 -2.86 8.57 -9.79
C PHE A 12 -2.60 8.99 -8.35
N VAL A 13 -3.05 10.18 -7.96
CA VAL A 13 -2.90 10.68 -6.58
C VAL A 13 -3.61 9.78 -5.59
N GLY A 14 -4.83 9.33 -5.91
CA GLY A 14 -5.60 8.40 -5.07
C GLY A 14 -4.88 7.06 -4.88
N ILE A 15 -4.32 6.50 -5.95
CA ILE A 15 -3.55 5.25 -5.92
C ILE A 15 -2.27 5.40 -5.09
N ILE A 16 -1.56 6.52 -5.24
CA ILE A 16 -0.36 6.82 -4.44
C ILE A 16 -0.73 6.97 -2.96
N ALA A 17 -1.81 7.70 -2.66
CA ALA A 17 -2.29 7.88 -1.30
C ALA A 17 -2.66 6.54 -0.64
N LEU A 18 -3.30 5.63 -1.41
CA LEU A 18 -3.63 4.29 -0.94
C LEU A 18 -2.36 3.47 -0.63
N ALA A 19 -1.34 3.52 -1.49
CA ALA A 19 -0.06 2.84 -1.26
C ALA A 19 0.65 3.37 0.01
N LEU A 20 0.61 4.69 0.22
CA LEU A 20 1.15 5.31 1.43
C LEU A 20 0.36 4.91 2.68
N ALA A 21 -0.97 4.84 2.59
CA ALA A 21 -1.81 4.40 3.70
C ALA A 21 -1.46 2.96 4.12
N ASP A 22 -1.21 2.06 3.16
CA ASP A 22 -0.78 0.69 3.46
C ASP A 22 0.54 0.65 4.24
N ILE A 23 1.55 1.38 3.76
CA ILE A 23 2.84 1.50 4.46
C ILE A 23 2.64 2.05 5.87
N VAL A 24 1.81 3.09 6.05
CA VAL A 24 1.50 3.66 7.36
C VAL A 24 0.84 2.64 8.26
N THR A 25 -0.12 1.85 7.78
CA THR A 25 -0.78 0.81 8.60
C THR A 25 0.20 -0.29 9.03
N ALA A 26 1.12 -0.70 8.15
CA ALA A 26 2.18 -1.65 8.48
C ALA A 26 3.12 -1.10 9.57
N ILE A 27 3.49 0.19 9.49
CA ILE A 27 4.28 0.88 10.51
C ILE A 27 3.50 0.97 11.84
N LEU A 28 2.22 1.32 11.81
CA LEU A 28 1.39 1.42 13.02
C LEU A 28 1.24 0.07 13.72
N TYR A 29 1.06 -1.01 12.94
CA TYR A 29 1.10 -2.37 13.48
C TYR A 29 2.43 -2.67 14.16
N ARG A 30 3.56 -2.32 13.52
CA ARG A 30 4.89 -2.51 14.10
C ARG A 30 5.09 -1.79 15.42
N ARG A 31 4.50 -0.61 15.55
CA ARG A 31 4.50 0.21 16.77
C ARG A 31 3.50 -0.28 17.83
N GLY A 32 2.75 -1.35 17.57
CA GLY A 32 1.73 -1.90 18.48
C GLY A 32 0.46 -1.06 18.58
N LYS A 33 0.27 -0.09 17.68
CA LYS A 33 -0.89 0.82 17.67
C LYS A 33 -2.10 0.28 16.90
N LEU A 34 -1.91 -0.81 16.16
CA LEU A 34 -2.89 -1.36 15.24
C LEU A 34 -2.82 -2.90 15.28
N LYS A 35 -3.96 -3.58 15.09
CA LYS A 35 -4.03 -5.05 15.09
C LYS A 35 -3.53 -5.60 13.75
N LEU A 36 -2.85 -6.75 13.76
CA LEU A 36 -2.30 -7.38 12.55
C LEU A 36 -3.35 -7.56 11.45
N TRP A 37 -4.56 -8.01 11.80
CA TRP A 37 -5.61 -8.27 10.82
C TRP A 37 -5.98 -7.02 10.02
N ILE A 38 -5.95 -5.82 10.63
CA ILE A 38 -6.25 -4.56 9.93
C ILE A 38 -5.16 -4.30 8.89
N ALA A 39 -3.89 -4.45 9.28
CA ALA A 39 -2.77 -4.21 8.36
C ALA A 39 -2.76 -5.24 7.20
N VAL A 40 -3.10 -6.50 7.46
CA VAL A 40 -3.23 -7.52 6.40
C VAL A 40 -4.39 -7.24 5.45
N VAL A 41 -5.53 -6.79 5.98
CA VAL A 41 -6.70 -6.41 5.14
C VAL A 41 -6.35 -5.22 4.24
N VAL A 42 -5.74 -4.18 4.78
CA VAL A 42 -5.31 -3.01 3.99
C VAL A 42 -4.29 -3.42 2.92
N ASN A 43 -3.30 -4.22 3.29
CA ASN A 43 -2.31 -4.75 2.35
C ASN A 43 -2.95 -5.57 1.23
N SER A 44 -3.94 -6.39 1.54
CA SER A 44 -4.68 -7.18 0.54
C SER A 44 -5.48 -6.29 -0.41
N ILE A 45 -6.12 -5.23 0.10
CA ILE A 45 -6.83 -4.23 -0.73
C ILE A 45 -5.87 -3.58 -1.72
N VAL A 46 -4.68 -3.16 -1.27
CA VAL A 46 -3.66 -2.60 -2.16
C VAL A 46 -3.19 -3.62 -3.19
N GLY A 47 -3.10 -4.89 -2.80
CA GLY A 47 -2.81 -6.00 -3.73
C GLY A 47 -3.86 -6.16 -4.82
N PHE A 48 -5.15 -6.09 -4.49
CA PHE A 48 -6.21 -6.11 -5.50
C PHE A 48 -6.16 -4.89 -6.42
N VAL A 49 -5.86 -3.70 -5.90
CA VAL A 49 -5.68 -2.49 -6.71
C VAL A 49 -4.47 -2.62 -7.64
N ALA A 50 -3.38 -3.24 -7.19
CA ALA A 50 -2.22 -3.53 -8.03
C ALA A 50 -2.57 -4.50 -9.17
N ILE A 51 -3.29 -5.58 -8.88
CA ILE A 51 -3.74 -6.55 -9.89
C ILE A 51 -4.66 -5.87 -10.92
N TRP A 52 -5.60 -5.05 -10.46
CA TRP A 52 -6.48 -4.27 -11.34
C TRP A 52 -5.69 -3.25 -12.17
N GLY A 53 -4.71 -2.57 -11.58
CA GLY A 53 -3.83 -1.65 -12.31
C GLY A 53 -3.06 -2.37 -13.42
N LEU A 54 -2.56 -3.58 -13.16
CA LEU A 54 -1.83 -4.37 -14.15
C LEU A 54 -2.71 -4.77 -15.34
N SER A 55 -4.00 -5.03 -15.11
CA SER A 55 -4.92 -5.45 -16.19
C SER A 55 -5.40 -4.29 -17.06
N VAL A 56 -5.51 -3.08 -16.51
CA VAL A 56 -5.99 -1.89 -17.25
C VAL A 56 -4.84 -1.11 -17.87
N PHE A 57 -3.85 -0.71 -17.06
CA PHE A 57 -2.72 0.09 -17.50
C PHE A 57 -1.56 -0.05 -16.52
N TRP A 58 -0.50 -0.74 -16.93
CA TRP A 58 0.60 -1.17 -16.06
C TRP A 58 1.19 -0.05 -15.18
N THR A 59 1.21 1.19 -15.65
CA THR A 59 1.74 2.33 -14.89
C THR A 59 0.89 2.68 -13.66
N LEU A 60 -0.41 2.37 -13.67
CA LEU A 60 -1.28 2.50 -12.49
C LEU A 60 -0.93 1.48 -11.41
N ALA A 61 -0.32 0.35 -11.77
CA ALA A 61 0.07 -0.69 -10.81
C ALA A 61 1.38 -0.41 -10.09
N VAL A 62 2.24 0.46 -10.62
CA VAL A 62 3.58 0.69 -10.06
C VAL A 62 3.50 1.22 -8.61
N PRO A 63 2.74 2.28 -8.29
CA PRO A 63 2.66 2.76 -6.91
C PRO A 63 2.13 1.72 -5.90
N PRO A 64 1.00 1.00 -6.14
CA PRO A 64 0.49 0.04 -5.18
C PRO A 64 1.39 -1.20 -5.08
N LEU A 65 2.09 -1.62 -6.14
CA LEU A 65 3.08 -2.70 -6.05
C LEU A 65 4.25 -2.32 -5.14
N ILE A 66 4.81 -1.12 -5.29
CA ILE A 66 5.89 -0.62 -4.42
C ILE A 66 5.39 -0.55 -2.97
N GLY A 67 4.19 0.02 -2.77
CA GLY A 67 3.54 0.07 -1.46
C GLY A 67 3.42 -1.30 -0.81
N LEU A 68 2.87 -2.26 -1.55
CA LEU A 68 2.64 -3.64 -1.11
C LEU A 68 3.94 -4.37 -0.77
N VAL A 69 4.99 -4.21 -1.56
CA VAL A 69 6.30 -4.82 -1.28
C VAL A 69 6.88 -4.25 0.02
N ILE A 70 6.88 -2.92 0.16
CA ILE A 70 7.42 -2.24 1.35
C ILE A 70 6.63 -2.66 2.59
N SER A 71 5.31 -2.56 2.56
CA SER A 71 4.45 -2.93 3.69
C SER A 71 4.55 -4.41 4.03
N SER A 72 4.64 -5.32 3.04
CA SER A 72 4.86 -6.75 3.29
C SER A 72 6.17 -7.03 4.00
N ILE A 73 7.26 -6.36 3.58
CA ILE A 73 8.57 -6.44 4.24
C ILE A 73 8.44 -5.94 5.68
N ILE A 74 7.79 -4.78 5.88
CA ILE A 74 7.55 -4.22 7.21
C ILE A 74 6.73 -5.19 8.06
N LEU A 75 5.66 -5.81 7.55
CA LEU A 75 4.81 -6.73 8.29
C LEU A 75 5.52 -8.02 8.68
N THR A 76 6.44 -8.50 7.86
CA THR A 76 7.14 -9.79 8.05
C THR A 76 8.52 -9.68 8.70
N TRP A 77 9.10 -8.47 8.81
CA TRP A 77 10.41 -8.26 9.44
C TRP A 77 10.55 -8.92 10.84
N PRO A 78 11.67 -9.56 11.19
CA PRO A 78 11.82 -10.10 12.54
C PRO A 78 11.83 -8.97 13.58
N LYS A 79 11.06 -9.11 14.66
CA LYS A 79 11.23 -8.21 15.82
C LYS A 79 12.57 -8.54 16.45
N LYS A 80 13.46 -7.55 16.61
CA LYS A 80 14.71 -7.74 17.36
C LYS A 80 14.33 -8.32 18.73
N LYS A 81 14.74 -9.56 19.02
CA LYS A 81 14.66 -10.08 20.38
C LYS A 81 15.50 -9.12 21.23
N ARG A 82 14.87 -8.47 22.21
CA ARG A 82 15.62 -7.79 23.26
C ARG A 82 16.44 -8.89 23.91
N ALA A 83 17.76 -8.85 23.77
CA ALA A 83 18.64 -9.77 24.48
C ALA A 83 18.22 -9.69 25.95
N ALA A 84 17.74 -10.82 26.48
CA ALA A 84 17.34 -10.95 27.87
C ALA A 84 18.58 -10.89 28.76
#